data_AF-A0A401YRJ4-F1
#
_entry.id   AF-A0A401YRJ4-F1
#
_cell.length_a   1.000
_cell.length_b   1.000
_cell.length_c   1.000
_cell.angle_alpha   90.00
_cell.angle_beta   90.00
_cell.angle_gamma   90.00
#
_symmetry.space_group_name_H-M   'P 1'
#
loop_
_entity.id
_entity.type
_entity.pdbx_description
1 polymer ?
#
loop_
_entity_poly.entity_id
_entity_poly.type
_entity_poly.pdbx_seq_one_letter_code
_entity_poly.pdbx_strand_id
1 'polypeptide(L)' 'MVPDTTLARRAAVGVGDRVRIAAHGGARAYRVSGIARPARTVPQATMFFAAAEADRPAAPTGSVADIATRTRVGPASG' A
#
# COMPACT_ATOMS: atom_id res chain seq x y z
N MET A 1 -4.72 7.60 1.41
CA MET A 1 -4.27 6.19 1.33
C MET A 1 -5.22 5.40 0.45
N VAL A 2 -4.75 4.28 -0.13
CA VAL A 2 -5.54 3.39 -0.98
C VAL A 2 -5.37 1.94 -0.47
N PRO A 3 -6.32 1.39 0.31
CA PRO A 3 -6.33 -0.03 0.65
C PRO A 3 -6.73 -0.89 -0.55
N ASP A 4 -6.34 -2.18 -0.55
CA ASP A 4 -6.95 -3.16 -1.43
C ASP A 4 -8.41 -3.49 -1.03
N THR A 5 -9.09 -4.23 -1.91
CA THR A 5 -10.50 -4.58 -1.73
C THR A 5 -10.73 -5.48 -0.51
N THR A 6 -9.77 -6.35 -0.16
CA THR A 6 -9.88 -7.25 0.99
C THR A 6 -9.80 -6.47 2.29
N LEU A 7 -8.83 -5.56 2.40
CA LEU A 7 -8.62 -4.73 3.57
C LEU A 7 -9.77 -3.73 3.76
N ALA A 8 -10.25 -3.10 2.67
CA ALA A 8 -11.39 -2.20 2.72
C ALA A 8 -12.66 -2.90 3.24
N ARG A 9 -12.92 -4.14 2.79
CA ARG A 9 -14.05 -4.96 3.27
C ARG A 9 -13.91 -5.32 4.75
N ARG A 10 -12.73 -5.81 5.17
CA ARG A 10 -12.48 -6.20 6.56
C ARG A 10 -12.60 -5.03 7.52
N ALA A 11 -12.14 -3.84 7.11
CA ALA A 11 -12.23 -2.63 7.89
C ALA A 11 -13.60 -1.91 7.75
N ALA A 12 -14.49 -2.40 6.89
CA ALA A 12 -15.79 -1.79 6.58
C ALA A 12 -15.69 -0.30 6.19
N VAL A 13 -14.73 0.04 5.32
CA VAL A 13 -14.43 1.43 4.91
C VAL A 13 -14.64 1.64 3.41
N GLY A 14 -15.10 2.83 3.07
CA GLY A 14 -15.27 3.34 1.72
C GLY A 14 -14.38 4.55 1.42
N VAL A 15 -14.45 5.03 0.17
CA VAL A 15 -13.79 6.28 -0.23
C VAL A 15 -14.41 7.44 0.52
N GLY A 16 -13.57 8.32 1.08
CA GLY A 16 -13.99 9.43 1.92
C GLY A 16 -13.78 9.19 3.41
N ASP A 17 -13.82 7.92 3.83
CA ASP A 17 -13.66 7.55 5.25
C ASP A 17 -12.26 7.87 5.77
N ARG A 18 -12.16 7.96 7.09
CA ARG A 18 -10.89 8.09 7.81
C ARG A 18 -10.59 6.81 8.58
N VAL A 19 -9.42 6.24 8.32
CA VAL A 19 -8.93 5.04 9.01
C VAL A 19 -7.76 5.41 9.88
N ARG A 20 -7.80 5.00 11.14
CA ARG A 20 -6.68 5.13 12.06
C ARG A 20 -5.74 3.94 11.87
N ILE A 21 -4.50 4.20 11.51
CA ILE A 21 -3.45 3.19 11.37
C ILE A 21 -2.49 3.35 12.52
N ALA A 22 -2.31 2.26 13.29
CA ALA A 22 -1.30 2.15 14.33
C ALA A 22 -0.04 1.49 13.75
N ALA A 23 1.11 2.14 13.95
CA ALA A 23 2.41 1.64 13.52
C ALA A 23 3.49 2.17 14.48
N HIS A 24 4.46 1.31 14.84
CA HIS A 24 5.65 1.68 15.61
C HIS A 24 5.39 2.53 16.86
N GLY A 25 4.33 2.20 17.62
CA GLY A 25 3.98 2.91 18.86
C GLY A 25 3.18 4.21 18.67
N GLY A 26 2.92 4.63 17.43
CA GLY A 26 2.05 5.75 17.10
C GLY A 26 0.77 5.33 16.39
N ALA A 27 -0.20 6.25 16.30
CA ALA A 27 -1.39 6.05 15.49
C ALA A 27 -1.81 7.34 14.79
N ARG A 28 -2.23 7.24 13.52
CA ARG A 28 -2.66 8.41 12.74
C ARG A 28 -3.83 8.09 11.81
N ALA A 29 -4.70 9.07 11.61
CA ALA A 29 -5.82 8.97 10.70
C ALA A 29 -5.42 9.32 9.25
N TYR A 30 -5.79 8.46 8.32
CA TYR A 30 -5.60 8.66 6.88
C TYR A 30 -6.96 8.61 6.17
N ARG A 31 -7.17 9.53 5.23
CA ARG A 31 -8.35 9.51 4.36
C ARG A 31 -8.19 8.42 3.31
N VAL A 32 -9.24 7.61 3.12
CA VAL A 32 -9.35 6.68 1.98
C VAL A 32 -9.65 7.48 0.73
N SER A 33 -8.69 7.54 -0.19
CA SER A 33 -8.80 8.29 -1.44
C SER A 33 -9.19 7.41 -2.63
N GLY A 34 -9.17 6.10 -2.46
CA GLY A 34 -9.50 5.11 -3.48
C GLY A 34 -9.42 3.70 -2.90
N ILE A 35 -9.85 2.70 -3.68
CA ILE A 35 -9.72 1.28 -3.33
C ILE A 35 -9.06 0.56 -4.51
N ALA A 36 -7.95 -0.12 -4.26
CA ALA A 36 -7.26 -0.90 -5.28
C ALA A 36 -8.02 -2.19 -5.58
N ARG A 37 -8.25 -2.44 -6.88
CA ARG A 37 -8.93 -3.64 -7.40
C ARG A 37 -7.96 -4.38 -8.32
N PRO A 38 -7.12 -5.28 -7.79
CA PRO A 38 -6.16 -5.99 -8.60
C PRO A 38 -6.90 -6.96 -9.56
N ALA A 39 -6.43 -7.05 -10.80
CA ALA A 39 -7.01 -7.95 -11.81
C ALA A 39 -6.74 -9.44 -11.52
N ARG A 40 -5.80 -9.72 -10.61
CA ARG A 40 -5.41 -11.06 -10.16
C ARG A 40 -5.33 -11.08 -8.64
N THR A 41 -5.48 -12.26 -8.05
CA THR A 41 -5.33 -12.44 -6.61
C THR A 41 -3.93 -12.02 -6.16
N VAL A 42 -3.86 -11.22 -5.11
CA VAL A 42 -2.61 -10.84 -4.44
C VAL A 42 -2.63 -11.53 -3.07
N PRO A 43 -1.62 -12.35 -2.73
CA PRO A 43 -1.66 -13.18 -1.53
C PRO A 43 -1.58 -12.36 -0.23
N GLN A 44 -1.09 -11.12 -0.30
CA GLN A 44 -0.86 -10.28 0.86
C GLN A 44 -1.77 -9.05 0.84
N ALA A 45 -2.47 -8.82 1.94
CA ALA A 45 -3.27 -7.61 2.13
C ALA A 45 -2.35 -6.38 2.07
N THR A 46 -2.67 -5.44 1.18
CA THR A 46 -1.81 -4.32 0.84
C THR A 46 -2.58 -3.00 0.90
N MET A 47 -1.87 -1.94 1.26
CA MET A 47 -2.34 -0.56 1.14
C MET A 47 -1.21 0.34 0.65
N PHE A 48 -1.58 1.39 -0.08
CA PHE A 48 -0.64 2.32 -0.69
C PHE A 48 -0.78 3.73 -0.07
N PHE A 49 0.35 4.37 0.16
CA PHE A 49 0.45 5.75 0.61
C PHE A 49 1.05 6.63 -0.48
N ALA A 50 0.78 7.93 -0.45
CA ALA A 50 1.55 8.87 -1.24
C ALA A 50 3.02 8.81 -0.78
N ALA A 51 3.98 8.97 -1.69
CA ALA A 51 5.40 8.89 -1.36
C ALA A 51 5.79 9.83 -0.21
N ALA A 52 5.31 11.08 -0.23
CA ALA A 52 5.53 12.08 0.82
C ALA A 52 4.93 11.71 2.20
N GLU A 53 4.12 10.66 2.28
CA GLU A 53 3.52 10.15 3.51
C GLU A 53 4.06 8.76 3.90
N ALA A 54 4.83 8.10 3.04
CA ALA A 54 5.23 6.70 3.18
C ALA A 54 6.22 6.46 4.32
N ASP A 55 7.10 7.43 4.59
CA ASP A 55 8.07 7.35 5.69
C ASP A 55 7.41 7.38 7.07
N ARG A 56 6.17 7.86 7.16
CA ARG A 56 5.49 8.09 8.44
C ARG A 56 4.98 6.80 9.10
N PRO A 57 4.32 5.87 8.38
CA PRO A 57 4.03 4.55 8.90
C PRO A 57 5.22 3.59 8.80
N ALA A 58 6.33 3.97 8.16
CA ALA A 58 7.49 3.10 7.99
C ALA A 58 8.23 2.86 9.31
N ALA A 59 8.89 1.70 9.40
CA ALA A 59 9.74 1.37 10.53
C ALA A 59 10.92 2.36 10.61
N PRO A 60 11.32 2.80 11.83
CA PRO A 60 12.43 3.74 12.02
C PRO A 60 13.77 3.24 11.46
N THR A 61 13.89 1.94 11.19
CA THR A 61 15.13 1.28 10.75
C THR A 61 15.47 1.52 9.28
N GLY A 62 14.69 2.30 8.53
CA GLY A 62 14.93 2.55 7.10
C GLY A 62 14.87 1.27 6.25
N SER A 63 14.23 0.22 6.76
CA SER A 63 14.15 -1.09 6.12
C SER A 63 13.14 -1.06 4.98
N VAL A 64 13.57 -1.46 3.79
CA VAL A 64 12.69 -1.69 2.65
C VAL A 64 12.23 -3.15 2.68
N ALA A 65 10.92 -3.36 2.71
CA ALA A 65 10.35 -4.72 2.74
C ALA A 65 10.52 -5.45 1.40
N ASP A 66 10.39 -4.73 0.28
CA ASP A 66 10.57 -5.27 -1.06
C ASP A 66 10.88 -4.16 -2.07
N ILE A 67 11.57 -4.50 -3.16
CA ILE A 67 11.88 -3.62 -4.29
C ILE A 67 11.34 -4.26 -5.57
N ALA A 68 10.24 -3.71 -6.09
CA ALA A 68 9.70 -4.13 -7.37
C ALA A 68 10.45 -3.46 -8.54
N THR A 69 11.04 -4.26 -9.43
CA THR A 69 11.66 -3.78 -10.68
C THR A 69 10.88 -4.25 -11.91
N ARG A 70 10.96 -3.50 -13.01
CA ARG A 70 10.51 -3.96 -14.32
C ARG A 70 11.72 -4.17 -15.20
N THR A 71 11.93 -5.39 -15.66
CA THR A 71 12.94 -5.67 -16.68
C THR A 71 12.47 -5.18 -18.04
N ARG A 72 13.37 -4.54 -18.78
CA ARG A 72 13.17 -4.30 -20.21
C ARG A 72 13.69 -5.53 -20.94
N VAL A 73 12.86 -6.14 -21.78
CA VAL A 73 13.32 -7.22 -22.65
C VAL A 73 14.26 -6.61 -23.70
N GLY A 74 15.51 -7.09 -23.74
CA GLY A 74 16.48 -6.69 -24.77
C GLY A 74 16.17 -7.36 -26.12
N PRO A 75 16.67 -6.82 -27.24
CA PRO A 75 16.51 -7.47 -28.54
C PRO A 75 17.14 -8.86 -28.51
N ALA A 76 16.47 -9.84 -29.11
CA ALA A 76 17.00 -11.20 -29.22
C ALA A 76 18.29 -11.17 -30.04
N SER A 77 19.38 -11.67 -29.46
CA SER A 77 20.63 -11.92 -30.19
C SER A 77 20.40 -13.15 -31.08
N GLY A 78 20.20 -12.91 -32.38
CA GLY A 78 20.26 -13.92 -33.44
C GLY A 78 21.52 -13.73 -34.26
#